data_AF-A0A9N9U981-F1
#
_entry.id   AF-A0A9N9U981-F1
#
_cell.length_a   1.000
_cell.length_b   1.000
_cell.length_c   1.000
_cell.angle_alpha   90.00
_cell.angle_beta   90.00
_cell.angle_gamma   90.00
#
_symmetry.space_group_name_H-M   'P 1'
#
loop_
_entity.id
_entity.type
_entity.pdbx_description
1 polymer ?
#
loop_
_entity_poly.entity_id
_entity_poly.type
_entity_poly.pdbx_seq_one_letter_code
_entity_poly.pdbx_strand_id
1 'polypeptide(L)'
;MSGEGPESIPTSADPKSRRPTKKRALTPVSAQAATVDALFARPEQEISVPPLAGAAASLKKRAAPPEIVANVQGSSAGAGSGEFHVYKASRRREYERLREMDQELAREKQQEEFEKQKDERDRKDDERTRKNREKREKMKARKAKKGKGSANGDAKAPEAAAGAGGDGKAAKVQPRQVRAGGDERKDGEEGGETAVSSAQAVGLVIHDDD
;
A
#
# COMPACT_ATOMS: atom_id res chain seq x y z
N MET A 1 -5.12 63.06 11.76
CA MET A 1 -5.09 61.64 12.17
C MET A 1 -6.52 61.17 12.25
N SER A 2 -6.96 60.31 11.32
CA SER A 2 -8.33 59.80 11.28
C SER A 2 -8.41 58.52 12.09
N GLY A 3 -9.28 58.50 13.11
CA GLY A 3 -9.32 57.42 14.10
C GLY A 3 -9.86 56.10 13.58
N GLU A 4 -9.33 55.01 14.13
CA GLU A 4 -9.79 53.63 13.94
C GLU A 4 -11.11 53.42 14.70
N GLY A 5 -12.20 53.99 14.17
CA GLY A 5 -13.54 53.77 14.69
C GLY A 5 -14.04 52.33 14.45
N PRO A 6 -15.01 51.83 15.24
CA PRO A 6 -15.55 50.47 15.11
C PRO A 6 -16.22 50.20 13.75
N GLU A 7 -16.55 51.25 12.99
CA GLU A 7 -16.99 51.21 11.59
C GLU A 7 -15.94 50.62 10.61
N SER A 8 -14.67 50.55 11.01
CA SER A 8 -13.58 50.08 10.13
C SER A 8 -13.39 48.54 10.13
N ILE A 9 -14.26 47.78 10.79
CA ILE A 9 -14.30 46.32 10.62
C ILE A 9 -14.90 46.03 9.23
N PRO A 10 -14.20 45.31 8.33
CA PRO A 10 -14.75 45.00 7.02
C PRO A 10 -16.04 44.19 7.19
N THR A 11 -17.13 44.60 6.52
CA THR A 11 -18.48 43.98 6.64
C THR A 11 -18.56 42.48 6.28
N SER A 12 -17.46 41.86 5.87
CA SER A 12 -17.27 40.41 5.75
C SER A 12 -16.93 39.70 7.07
N ALA A 13 -16.66 40.44 8.16
CA ALA A 13 -16.26 39.93 9.47
C ALA A 13 -17.28 40.26 10.59
N ASP A 14 -18.38 40.95 10.27
CA ASP A 14 -19.46 41.24 11.22
C ASP A 14 -20.33 39.99 11.46
N PRO A 15 -20.43 39.45 12.70
CA PRO A 15 -21.24 38.27 13.02
C PRO A 15 -22.76 38.50 12.89
N LYS A 16 -23.23 39.76 12.83
CA LYS A 16 -24.64 40.07 12.54
C LYS A 16 -24.96 39.98 11.06
N SER A 17 -23.95 40.02 10.19
CA SER A 17 -24.15 39.92 8.74
C SER A 17 -24.45 38.48 8.33
N ARG A 18 -25.68 38.20 7.90
CA ARG A 18 -26.07 36.89 7.32
C ARG A 18 -25.55 36.68 5.89
N ARG A 19 -24.46 37.36 5.52
CA ARG A 19 -23.85 37.22 4.18
C ARG A 19 -23.15 35.86 4.11
N PRO A 20 -23.29 35.09 3.02
CA PRO A 20 -22.62 33.82 2.89
C PRO A 20 -21.10 34.03 2.82
N THR A 21 -20.42 33.83 3.95
CA THR A 21 -18.96 33.84 4.02
C THR A 21 -18.43 32.76 3.08
N LYS A 22 -17.52 33.11 2.16
CA LYS A 22 -16.84 32.13 1.31
C LYS A 22 -16.17 31.10 2.22
N LYS A 23 -16.67 29.87 2.25
CA LYS A 23 -16.09 28.77 3.03
C LYS A 23 -14.65 28.60 2.57
N ARG A 24 -13.69 29.01 3.40
CA ARG A 24 -12.27 28.76 3.13
C ARG A 24 -12.09 27.24 3.13
N ALA A 25 -11.34 26.70 2.17
CA ALA A 25 -10.94 25.30 2.22
C ALA A 25 -10.17 25.08 3.53
N LEU A 26 -10.63 24.16 4.37
CA LEU A 26 -9.98 23.88 5.65
C LEU A 26 -8.55 23.39 5.35
N THR A 27 -7.57 24.02 5.99
CA THR A 27 -6.22 23.46 6.04
C THR A 27 -6.26 22.15 6.82
N PRO A 28 -5.36 21.19 6.56
CA PRO A 28 -5.35 19.91 7.31
C PRO A 28 -5.27 20.13 8.82
N VAL A 29 -4.51 21.14 9.26
CA VAL A 29 -4.42 21.56 10.67
C VAL A 29 -5.77 22.05 11.21
N SER A 30 -6.52 22.87 10.46
CA SER A 30 -7.84 23.34 10.91
C SER A 30 -8.90 22.23 10.95
N ALA A 31 -8.80 21.22 10.07
CA ALA A 31 -9.66 20.05 10.13
C ALA A 31 -9.36 19.18 11.36
N GLN A 32 -8.07 18.98 11.67
CA GLN A 32 -7.63 18.29 12.88
C GLN A 32 -8.05 19.04 14.15
N ALA A 33 -7.84 20.36 14.21
CA ALA A 33 -8.29 21.20 15.32
C ALA A 33 -9.80 21.05 15.58
N ALA A 34 -10.64 21.15 14.54
CA ALA A 34 -12.08 20.96 14.68
C ALA A 34 -12.47 19.55 15.19
N THR A 35 -11.74 18.49 14.81
CA THR A 35 -11.96 17.15 15.38
C THR A 35 -11.52 17.04 16.83
N VAL A 36 -10.44 17.72 17.22
CA VAL A 36 -9.92 17.74 18.59
C VAL A 36 -10.84 18.55 19.51
N ASP A 37 -11.32 19.71 19.07
CA ASP A 37 -12.31 20.53 19.79
C ASP A 37 -13.61 19.76 20.02
N ALA A 38 -14.06 18.97 19.03
CA ALA A 38 -15.26 18.13 19.14
C ALA A 38 -15.09 16.97 20.13
N LEU A 39 -13.88 16.41 20.27
CA LEU A 39 -13.58 15.40 21.29
C LEU A 39 -13.51 16.03 22.69
N PHE A 40 -12.84 17.19 22.84
CA PHE A 40 -12.76 17.89 24.12
C PHE A 40 -14.10 18.47 24.62
N ALA A 41 -15.10 18.63 23.75
CA ALA A 41 -16.46 18.99 24.16
C ALA A 41 -17.14 17.92 25.03
N ARG A 42 -16.63 16.67 25.04
CA ARG A 42 -17.15 15.55 25.85
C ARG A 42 -16.00 14.66 26.36
N PRO A 43 -15.22 15.09 27.36
CA PRO A 43 -14.03 14.37 27.82
C PRO A 43 -14.35 12.99 28.43
N GLU A 44 -15.55 12.82 29.00
CA GLU A 44 -16.03 11.56 29.57
C GLU A 44 -16.55 10.55 28.53
N GLN A 45 -16.55 10.88 27.23
CA GLN A 45 -17.06 9.99 26.19
C GLN A 45 -16.01 8.93 25.84
N GLU A 46 -16.32 7.65 26.09
CA GLU A 46 -15.47 6.54 25.68
C GLU A 46 -15.25 6.51 24.15
N ILE A 47 -13.98 6.54 23.73
CA ILE A 47 -13.59 6.54 22.32
C ILE A 47 -13.36 5.11 21.86
N SER A 48 -14.34 4.53 21.17
CA SER A 48 -14.18 3.23 20.50
C SER A 48 -13.22 3.36 19.31
N VAL A 49 -11.93 3.08 19.55
CA VAL A 49 -10.95 2.91 18.49
C VAL A 49 -11.28 1.59 17.76
N PRO A 50 -11.56 1.60 16.45
CA PRO A 50 -11.89 0.38 15.73
C PRO A 50 -10.70 -0.58 15.80
N PRO A 51 -10.94 -1.89 16.04
CA PRO A 51 -9.86 -2.86 16.11
C PRO A 51 -9.13 -2.91 14.76
N LEU A 52 -7.82 -3.18 14.81
CA LEU A 52 -6.94 -3.19 13.64
C LEU A 52 -7.58 -3.96 12.48
N ALA A 53 -7.51 -3.43 11.25
CA ALA A 53 -8.35 -3.83 10.13
C ALA A 53 -8.38 -5.36 9.82
N GLY A 54 -7.36 -6.13 10.20
CA GLY A 54 -7.36 -7.59 10.14
C GLY A 54 -8.44 -8.27 11.00
N ALA A 55 -8.75 -7.75 12.19
CA ALA A 55 -9.84 -8.26 13.02
C ALA A 55 -11.22 -8.01 12.38
N ALA A 56 -11.41 -6.82 11.81
CA ALA A 56 -12.60 -6.48 11.04
C ALA A 56 -12.69 -7.23 9.69
N ALA A 57 -11.56 -7.66 9.12
CA ALA A 57 -11.52 -8.52 7.94
C ALA A 57 -11.91 -9.98 8.29
N SER A 58 -11.56 -10.46 9.48
CA SER A 58 -12.02 -11.77 9.99
C SER A 58 -13.56 -11.84 10.03
N LEU A 59 -14.22 -10.76 10.49
CA LEU A 59 -15.69 -10.64 10.48
C LEU A 59 -16.32 -10.64 9.08
N LYS A 60 -15.54 -10.44 8.01
CA LYS A 60 -16.01 -10.48 6.61
C LYS A 60 -15.79 -11.85 5.94
N LYS A 61 -15.13 -12.80 6.61
CA LYS A 61 -15.05 -14.17 6.12
C LYS A 61 -16.46 -14.75 6.06
N ARG A 62 -16.70 -15.59 5.05
CA ARG A 62 -17.98 -16.28 4.87
C ARG A 62 -18.38 -17.04 6.14
N ALA A 63 -19.66 -16.97 6.48
CA ALA A 63 -20.24 -17.96 7.38
C ALA A 63 -20.01 -19.36 6.79
N ALA A 64 -19.61 -20.31 7.63
CA ALA A 64 -19.47 -21.70 7.24
C ALA A 64 -20.80 -22.22 6.65
N PRO A 65 -20.75 -23.13 5.66
CA PRO A 65 -21.97 -23.79 5.19
C PRO A 65 -22.63 -24.54 6.36
N PRO A 66 -23.97 -24.52 6.50
CA PRO A 66 -24.66 -25.24 7.57
C PRO A 66 -24.48 -26.74 7.39
N GLU A 67 -24.14 -27.44 8.46
CA GLU A 67 -23.89 -28.90 8.44
C GLU A 67 -25.13 -29.72 8.11
N ILE A 68 -26.31 -29.29 8.59
CA ILE A 68 -27.59 -29.97 8.38
C ILE A 68 -28.55 -29.03 7.65
N VAL A 69 -29.02 -29.48 6.50
CA VAL A 69 -30.14 -28.85 5.77
C VAL A 69 -31.41 -29.63 6.08
N ALA A 70 -32.31 -29.06 6.89
CA ALA A 70 -33.53 -29.75 7.32
C ALA A 70 -34.58 -29.91 6.20
N ASN A 71 -34.50 -29.10 5.14
CA ASN A 71 -35.54 -28.98 4.11
C ASN A 71 -35.18 -29.74 2.81
N VAL A 72 -34.60 -30.93 2.93
CA VAL A 72 -34.23 -31.76 1.77
C VAL A 72 -35.45 -32.57 1.31
N GLN A 73 -35.95 -32.25 0.12
CA GLN A 73 -37.00 -33.04 -0.55
C GLN A 73 -36.41 -34.38 -1.04
N GLY A 74 -37.20 -35.45 -1.02
CA GLY A 74 -36.72 -36.80 -1.41
C GLY A 74 -36.20 -36.88 -2.85
N SER A 75 -35.19 -37.72 -3.10
CA SER A 75 -34.40 -37.73 -4.34
C SER A 75 -35.18 -38.02 -5.64
N SER A 76 -36.37 -38.61 -5.55
CA SER A 76 -37.28 -38.87 -6.69
C SER A 76 -38.40 -37.85 -6.85
N ALA A 77 -38.50 -36.87 -5.96
CA ALA A 77 -39.55 -35.86 -6.00
C ALA A 77 -39.19 -34.74 -6.98
N GLY A 78 -40.19 -34.26 -7.75
CA GLY A 78 -40.00 -33.27 -8.81
C GLY A 78 -39.56 -31.88 -8.32
N ALA A 79 -39.02 -31.08 -9.23
CA ALA A 79 -38.54 -29.73 -8.92
C ALA A 79 -39.68 -28.82 -8.41
N GLY A 80 -39.54 -28.35 -7.17
CA GLY A 80 -40.46 -27.37 -6.58
C GLY A 80 -40.21 -25.95 -7.10
N SER A 81 -41.22 -25.07 -6.96
CA SER A 81 -41.13 -23.67 -7.41
C SER A 81 -40.03 -22.85 -6.71
N GLY A 82 -39.62 -23.24 -5.51
CA GLY A 82 -38.51 -22.62 -4.78
C GLY A 82 -37.11 -23.08 -5.21
N GLU A 83 -36.98 -24.21 -5.91
CA GLU A 83 -35.68 -24.87 -6.16
C GLU A 83 -34.73 -24.00 -6.98
N PHE A 84 -35.26 -23.27 -7.97
CA PHE A 84 -34.50 -22.30 -8.75
C PHE A 84 -33.81 -21.23 -7.88
N HIS A 85 -34.48 -20.77 -6.83
CA HIS A 85 -33.92 -19.77 -5.90
C HIS A 85 -32.89 -20.38 -4.96
N VAL A 86 -33.08 -21.63 -4.52
CA VAL A 86 -32.09 -22.39 -3.75
C VAL A 86 -30.80 -22.55 -4.57
N TYR A 87 -30.91 -23.01 -5.82
CA TYR A 87 -29.78 -23.13 -6.75
C TYR A 87 -29.09 -21.78 -7.03
N LYS A 88 -29.86 -20.72 -7.28
CA LYS A 88 -29.29 -19.38 -7.51
C LYS A 88 -28.52 -18.86 -6.29
N ALA A 89 -29.00 -19.15 -5.08
CA ALA A 89 -28.32 -18.78 -3.84
C ALA A 89 -27.06 -19.64 -3.58
N SER A 90 -27.14 -20.96 -3.79
CA SER A 90 -25.99 -21.87 -3.58
C SER A 90 -24.87 -21.61 -4.60
N ARG A 91 -25.20 -21.52 -5.89
CA ARG A 91 -24.25 -21.17 -6.96
C ARG A 91 -23.58 -19.81 -6.70
N ARG A 92 -24.34 -18.81 -6.23
CA ARG A 92 -23.76 -17.52 -5.85
C ARG A 92 -22.75 -17.71 -4.74
N ARG A 93 -23.13 -18.29 -3.59
CA ARG A 93 -22.22 -18.54 -2.45
C ARG A 93 -20.94 -19.28 -2.88
N GLU A 94 -21.07 -20.22 -3.81
CA GLU A 94 -19.94 -21.03 -4.28
C GLU A 94 -18.97 -20.27 -5.22
N TYR A 95 -19.47 -19.54 -6.22
CA TYR A 95 -18.60 -18.68 -7.05
C TYR A 95 -17.90 -17.61 -6.25
N GLU A 96 -18.63 -17.02 -5.30
CA GLU A 96 -18.12 -16.05 -4.37
C GLU A 96 -17.02 -16.74 -3.50
N ARG A 97 -17.12 -18.05 -3.17
CA ARG A 97 -16.15 -18.81 -2.31
C ARG A 97 -14.85 -19.09 -3.06
N LEU A 98 -14.95 -19.62 -4.28
CA LEU A 98 -13.81 -19.83 -5.17
C LEU A 98 -13.07 -18.52 -5.39
N ARG A 99 -13.79 -17.44 -5.70
CA ARG A 99 -13.23 -16.09 -5.89
C ARG A 99 -12.51 -15.53 -4.65
N GLU A 100 -12.91 -15.90 -3.43
CA GLU A 100 -12.20 -15.50 -2.21
C GLU A 100 -10.92 -16.33 -2.02
N MET A 101 -10.99 -17.65 -2.21
CA MET A 101 -9.84 -18.54 -2.17
C MET A 101 -8.76 -18.15 -3.21
N ASP A 102 -9.16 -17.86 -4.45
CA ASP A 102 -8.26 -17.40 -5.51
C ASP A 102 -7.59 -16.07 -5.15
N GLN A 103 -8.32 -15.16 -4.49
CA GLN A 103 -7.78 -13.87 -4.02
C GLN A 103 -6.83 -14.03 -2.83
N GLU A 104 -7.12 -14.94 -1.89
CA GLU A 104 -6.22 -15.24 -0.77
C GLU A 104 -4.91 -15.85 -1.31
N LEU A 105 -4.98 -16.84 -2.20
CA LEU A 105 -3.82 -17.45 -2.87
C LEU A 105 -3.01 -16.44 -3.70
N ALA A 106 -3.66 -15.52 -4.41
CA ALA A 106 -2.98 -14.48 -5.18
C ALA A 106 -2.23 -13.49 -4.28
N ARG A 107 -2.82 -13.10 -3.15
CA ARG A 107 -2.18 -12.22 -2.16
C ARG A 107 -1.02 -12.91 -1.46
N GLU A 108 -1.16 -14.17 -1.09
CA GLU A 108 -0.10 -14.97 -0.45
C GLU A 108 1.13 -15.07 -1.36
N LYS A 109 0.95 -15.42 -2.64
CA LYS A 109 2.04 -15.46 -3.63
C LYS A 109 2.71 -14.10 -3.80
N GLN A 110 1.93 -13.02 -3.93
CA GLN A 110 2.47 -11.65 -4.04
C GLN A 110 3.25 -11.23 -2.78
N GLN A 111 2.79 -11.62 -1.59
CA GLN A 111 3.47 -11.34 -0.33
C GLN A 111 4.78 -12.13 -0.23
N GLU A 112 4.77 -13.42 -0.57
CA GLU A 112 5.96 -14.28 -0.55
C GLU A 112 7.02 -13.78 -1.57
N GLU A 113 6.60 -13.40 -2.77
CA GLU A 113 7.46 -12.78 -3.79
C GLU A 113 8.04 -11.44 -3.30
N PHE A 114 7.24 -10.61 -2.65
CA PHE A 114 7.67 -9.33 -2.09
C PHE A 114 8.69 -9.51 -0.97
N GLU A 115 8.45 -10.46 -0.05
CA GLU A 115 9.35 -10.79 1.05
C GLU A 115 10.68 -11.34 0.53
N LYS A 116 10.67 -12.31 -0.38
CA LYS A 116 11.88 -12.82 -1.06
C LYS A 116 12.68 -11.70 -1.72
N GLN A 117 12.01 -10.81 -2.47
CA GLN A 117 12.66 -9.67 -3.12
C GLN A 117 13.22 -8.65 -2.12
N LYS A 118 12.56 -8.44 -0.99
CA LYS A 118 13.02 -7.54 0.08
C LYS A 118 14.27 -8.13 0.75
N ASP A 119 14.21 -9.38 1.19
CA ASP A 119 15.33 -10.12 1.77
C ASP A 119 16.57 -10.10 0.86
N GLU A 120 16.38 -10.28 -0.45
CA GLU A 120 17.47 -10.18 -1.43
C GLU A 120 18.09 -8.78 -1.50
N ARG A 121 17.29 -7.71 -1.42
CA ARG A 121 17.80 -6.33 -1.43
C ARG A 121 18.56 -6.03 -0.15
N ASP A 122 17.96 -6.37 0.99
CA ASP A 122 18.53 -6.14 2.32
C ASP A 122 19.87 -6.90 2.46
N ARG A 123 19.96 -8.16 2.02
CA ARG A 123 21.22 -8.93 1.96
C ARG A 123 22.28 -8.27 1.06
N LYS A 124 21.90 -7.80 -0.14
CA LYS A 124 22.83 -7.14 -1.08
C LYS A 124 23.38 -5.82 -0.51
N ASP A 125 22.57 -5.07 0.21
CA ASP A 125 22.98 -3.81 0.83
C ASP A 125 23.75 -4.00 2.14
N ASP A 126 23.45 -5.06 2.92
CA ASP A 126 24.28 -5.49 4.05
C ASP A 126 25.66 -5.96 3.62
N GLU A 127 25.76 -6.75 2.54
CA GLU A 127 27.06 -7.15 1.96
C GLU A 127 27.89 -5.94 1.53
N ARG A 128 27.28 -4.97 0.84
CA ARG A 128 27.93 -3.72 0.43
C ARG A 128 28.37 -2.91 1.65
N THR A 129 27.51 -2.80 2.65
CA THR A 129 27.78 -2.07 3.89
C THR A 129 28.91 -2.73 4.68
N ARG A 130 28.93 -4.07 4.79
CA ARG A 130 30.00 -4.86 5.40
C ARG A 130 31.33 -4.67 4.67
N LYS A 131 31.37 -4.88 3.35
CA LYS A 131 32.58 -4.68 2.52
C LYS A 131 33.14 -3.25 2.66
N ASN A 132 32.28 -2.24 2.78
CA ASN A 132 32.67 -0.85 3.00
C ASN A 132 33.12 -0.57 4.44
N ARG A 133 32.51 -1.20 5.44
CA ARG A 133 32.91 -1.12 6.86
C ARG A 133 34.29 -1.73 7.06
N GLU A 134 34.52 -2.94 6.57
CA GLU A 134 35.82 -3.64 6.61
C GLU A 134 36.94 -2.81 5.94
N LYS A 135 36.66 -2.18 4.79
CA LYS A 135 37.60 -1.23 4.14
C LYS A 135 37.91 -0.02 5.03
N ARG A 136 36.91 0.60 5.66
CA ARG A 136 37.08 1.75 6.56
C ARG A 136 37.88 1.37 7.81
N GLU A 137 37.59 0.21 8.41
CA GLU A 137 38.29 -0.31 9.58
C GLU A 137 39.75 -0.66 9.27
N LYS A 138 40.02 -1.32 8.13
CA LYS A 138 41.39 -1.60 7.66
C LYS A 138 42.18 -0.30 7.44
N MET A 139 41.55 0.74 6.89
CA MET A 139 42.18 2.08 6.78
C MET A 139 42.40 2.74 8.14
N LYS A 140 41.43 2.69 9.06
CA LYS A 140 41.55 3.22 10.43
C LYS A 140 42.69 2.53 11.19
N ALA A 141 42.80 1.20 11.10
CA ALA A 141 43.87 0.42 11.69
C ALA A 141 45.26 0.76 11.10
N ARG A 142 45.37 0.93 9.78
CA ARG A 142 46.63 1.37 9.14
C ARG A 142 47.02 2.79 9.57
N LYS A 143 46.06 3.72 9.66
CA LYS A 143 46.31 5.09 10.17
C LYS A 143 46.73 5.08 11.64
N ALA A 144 46.05 4.31 12.50
CA ALA A 144 46.42 4.17 13.91
C ALA A 144 47.82 3.58 14.11
N LYS A 145 48.19 2.55 13.33
CA LYS A 145 49.56 1.99 13.34
C LYS A 145 50.62 3.00 12.88
N LYS A 146 50.34 3.82 11.85
CA LYS A 146 51.28 4.86 11.40
C LYS A 146 51.39 6.03 12.39
N GLY A 147 50.27 6.44 13.02
CA GLY A 147 50.26 7.49 14.04
C GLY A 147 51.03 7.12 15.30
N LYS A 148 50.98 5.84 15.73
CA LYS A 148 51.73 5.36 16.91
C LYS A 148 53.25 5.22 16.68
N GLY A 149 53.71 5.36 15.44
CA GLY A 149 55.13 5.35 15.06
C GLY A 149 55.68 6.71 14.60
N SER A 150 54.91 7.79 14.74
CA SER A 150 55.25 9.12 14.21
C SER A 150 55.08 10.24 15.25
N ALA A 151 55.34 9.94 16.52
CA ALA A 151 55.34 10.90 17.63
C ALA A 151 56.70 11.60 17.82
N ASN A 152 57.49 11.72 16.76
CA ASN A 152 58.72 12.51 16.68
C ASN A 152 59.05 12.76 15.19
N GLY A 153 59.34 14.01 14.83
CA GLY A 153 59.89 14.38 13.51
C GLY A 153 58.96 15.23 12.63
N ASP A 154 59.21 16.53 12.62
CA ASP A 154 58.54 17.53 11.78
C ASP A 154 58.93 17.48 10.28
N ALA A 155 58.09 18.17 9.51
CA ALA A 155 58.38 18.82 8.23
C ALA A 155 58.41 18.04 6.89
N LYS A 156 57.68 18.66 5.95
CA LYS A 156 57.93 18.81 4.51
C LYS A 156 57.11 17.95 3.54
N ALA A 157 56.26 18.64 2.77
CA ALA A 157 55.58 18.13 1.58
C ALA A 157 56.53 18.04 0.36
N PRO A 158 56.15 17.27 -0.66
CA PRO A 158 56.04 17.89 -1.99
C PRO A 158 54.74 17.53 -2.75
N GLU A 159 54.43 18.37 -3.74
CA GLU A 159 53.30 18.25 -4.70
C GLU A 159 53.59 17.35 -5.91
N ALA A 160 52.51 17.11 -6.70
CA ALA A 160 52.48 16.69 -8.13
C ALA A 160 52.97 15.25 -8.47
N ALA A 161 52.43 14.52 -9.46
CA ALA A 161 51.28 14.66 -10.39
C ALA A 161 51.04 13.28 -11.10
N ALA A 162 49.92 12.95 -11.77
CA ALA A 162 48.54 13.47 -11.80
C ALA A 162 47.59 12.49 -12.57
N GLY A 163 46.28 12.55 -12.33
CA GLY A 163 45.22 12.18 -13.29
C GLY A 163 44.45 10.87 -13.00
N ALA A 164 43.13 10.74 -13.25
CA ALA A 164 42.06 11.68 -13.67
C ALA A 164 40.71 11.11 -13.16
N GLY A 165 39.57 11.82 -13.06
CA GLY A 165 39.19 13.21 -13.32
C GLY A 165 37.88 13.55 -12.58
N GLY A 166 37.31 14.74 -12.80
CA GLY A 166 36.09 15.24 -12.13
C GLY A 166 34.77 14.58 -12.59
N ASP A 167 33.58 15.03 -12.18
CA ASP A 167 33.23 16.29 -11.51
C ASP A 167 32.00 16.17 -10.60
N GLY A 168 32.01 16.90 -9.49
CA GLY A 168 30.82 17.09 -8.66
C GLY A 168 29.96 18.25 -9.17
N LYS A 169 28.89 17.97 -9.92
CA LYS A 169 27.84 18.98 -10.18
C LYS A 169 26.83 19.02 -9.04
N ALA A 170 26.77 20.17 -8.35
CA ALA A 170 25.70 20.47 -7.42
C ALA A 170 24.35 20.49 -8.15
N ALA A 171 23.49 19.50 -7.88
CA ALA A 171 22.17 19.40 -8.48
C ALA A 171 21.20 20.41 -7.84
N LYS A 172 21.08 21.59 -8.46
CA LYS A 172 20.08 22.60 -8.13
C LYS A 172 18.68 22.03 -8.36
N VAL A 173 17.95 21.74 -7.29
CA VAL A 173 16.60 21.19 -7.34
C VAL A 173 15.66 22.20 -8.03
N GLN A 174 15.04 21.77 -9.13
CA GLN A 174 13.88 22.44 -9.73
C GLN A 174 12.70 21.46 -9.80
N PRO A 175 11.46 21.93 -9.63
CA PRO A 175 10.29 21.04 -9.54
C PRO A 175 10.02 20.36 -10.89
N ARG A 176 9.81 19.04 -10.84
CA ARG A 176 9.52 18.21 -12.00
C ARG A 176 8.12 18.52 -12.52
N GLN A 177 8.03 19.28 -13.61
CA GLN A 177 6.78 19.51 -14.34
C GLN A 177 6.22 18.17 -14.84
N VAL A 178 4.99 17.85 -14.43
CA VAL A 178 4.26 16.67 -14.89
C VAL A 178 3.76 16.96 -16.31
N ARG A 179 4.37 16.33 -17.32
CA ARG A 179 3.78 16.31 -18.66
C ARG A 179 2.84 15.12 -18.77
N ALA A 180 1.56 15.41 -18.94
CA ALA A 180 0.57 14.42 -19.33
C ALA A 180 0.90 13.93 -20.75
N GLY A 181 1.26 12.65 -20.87
CA GLY A 181 1.19 11.93 -22.14
C GLY A 181 -0.09 11.10 -22.12
N GLY A 182 -1.02 11.41 -23.02
CA GLY A 182 -2.19 10.57 -23.25
C GLY A 182 -1.79 9.30 -23.99
N ASP A 183 -2.19 8.15 -23.49
CA ASP A 183 -2.11 6.87 -24.19
C ASP A 183 -3.49 6.60 -24.82
N GLU A 184 -3.74 7.15 -26.01
CA GLU A 184 -4.95 6.86 -26.78
C GLU A 184 -4.83 5.46 -27.39
N ARG A 185 -5.26 4.44 -26.63
CA ARG A 185 -5.49 3.11 -27.20
C ARG A 185 -6.91 3.01 -27.72
N LYS A 186 -6.97 2.92 -29.04
CA LYS A 186 -8.18 2.79 -29.85
C LYS A 186 -8.55 1.30 -29.91
N ASP A 187 -9.40 0.85 -29.00
CA ASP A 187 -9.96 -0.51 -29.08
C ASP A 187 -10.94 -0.58 -30.25
N GLY A 188 -10.57 -1.37 -31.26
CA GLY A 188 -11.40 -1.67 -32.43
C GLY A 188 -12.25 -2.90 -32.18
N GLU A 189 -13.53 -2.81 -32.51
CA GLU A 189 -14.55 -3.83 -32.32
C GLU A 189 -14.67 -4.74 -33.57
N GLU A 190 -14.20 -5.99 -33.46
CA GLU A 190 -14.64 -7.14 -34.25
C GLU A 190 -14.58 -8.37 -33.30
N GLY A 191 -15.49 -9.34 -33.32
CA GLY A 191 -16.44 -9.72 -34.36
C GLY A 191 -16.12 -11.13 -34.87
N GLY A 192 -16.24 -12.15 -34.00
CA GLY A 192 -15.74 -13.50 -34.31
C GLY A 192 -16.45 -14.61 -33.54
N GLU A 193 -17.54 -15.12 -34.10
CA GLU A 193 -18.25 -16.31 -33.63
C GLU A 193 -17.41 -17.57 -33.87
N THR A 194 -17.22 -18.43 -32.86
CA THR A 194 -16.76 -19.81 -33.08
C THR A 194 -17.49 -20.79 -32.16
N ALA A 195 -17.72 -22.00 -32.70
CA ALA A 195 -18.73 -22.91 -32.19
C ALA A 195 -18.28 -23.79 -31.01
N VAL A 196 -19.28 -24.31 -30.31
CA VAL A 196 -19.13 -25.37 -29.31
C VAL A 196 -18.46 -26.62 -29.88
N SER A 197 -17.46 -27.15 -29.16
CA SER A 197 -17.01 -28.54 -29.31
C SER A 197 -16.81 -29.19 -27.95
N SER A 198 -17.56 -30.25 -27.68
CA SER A 198 -17.50 -31.03 -26.44
C SER A 198 -16.35 -32.05 -26.49
N ALA A 199 -15.30 -31.84 -25.69
CA ALA A 199 -14.26 -32.83 -25.44
C ALA A 199 -14.48 -33.51 -24.08
N GLN A 200 -14.29 -34.84 -24.04
CA GLN A 200 -14.63 -35.68 -22.90
C GLN A 200 -13.65 -35.50 -21.73
N ALA A 201 -14.15 -35.65 -20.50
CA ALA A 201 -13.32 -35.62 -19.30
C ALA A 201 -12.41 -36.86 -19.24
N VAL A 202 -11.09 -36.65 -19.23
CA VAL A 202 -10.10 -37.70 -19.00
C VAL A 202 -10.07 -37.97 -17.49
N GLY A 203 -10.49 -39.18 -17.09
CA GLY A 203 -10.45 -39.60 -15.69
C GLY A 203 -9.03 -39.83 -15.19
N LEU A 204 -8.75 -39.44 -13.95
CA LEU A 204 -7.54 -39.86 -13.24
C LEU A 204 -7.63 -41.35 -12.92
N VAL A 205 -6.69 -42.14 -13.44
CA VAL A 205 -6.43 -43.51 -12.96
C VAL A 205 -5.40 -43.40 -11.84
N ILE A 206 -5.79 -43.79 -10.64
CA ILE A 206 -4.88 -43.99 -9.51
C ILE A 206 -4.46 -45.45 -9.55
N HIS A 207 -3.15 -45.70 -9.56
CA HIS A 207 -2.59 -47.03 -9.32
C HIS A 207 -2.25 -47.11 -7.84
N ASP A 208 -2.92 -48.04 -7.14
CA ASP A 208 -2.47 -48.51 -5.83
C ASP A 208 -1.43 -49.62 -6.08
N ASP A 209 -0.17 -49.37 -5.68
CA ASP A 209 0.90 -50.38 -5.63
C ASP A 209 1.04 -50.88 -4.19
N ASP A 210 1.01 -52.21 -4.00
CA ASP A 210 1.36 -52.94 -2.75
C ASP A 210 2.89 -53.10 -2.58
#